data_AF-A0A6P2F372-F1
#
_entry.id   AF-A0A6P2F372-F1
#
_cell.length_a   1.000
_cell.length_b   1.000
_cell.length_c   1.000
_cell.angle_alpha   90.00
_cell.angle_beta   90.00
_cell.angle_gamma   90.00
#
_symmetry.space_group_name_H-M   'P 1'
#
loop_
_entity.id
_entity.type
_entity.pdbx_description
1 polymer ?
#
loop_
_entity_poly.entity_id
_entity_poly.type
_entity_poly.pdbx_seq_one_letter_code
_entity_poly.pdbx_strand_id
1 'polypeptide(L)' 'MSAQVHSLPSAPGGDFDAARVAAIRDDIRAGRYQVHPERIADGLIDSVRDLLGSKKKDA' A
#
# COMPACT_ATOMS: atom_id res chain seq x y z
N MET A 1 5.79 -27.41 2.71
CA MET A 1 6.38 -26.12 2.32
C MET A 1 5.46 -25.01 2.81
N SER A 2 5.72 -24.46 3.98
CA SER A 2 4.88 -23.40 4.56
C SER A 2 5.46 -22.04 4.19
N ALA A 3 4.78 -21.31 3.31
CA ALA A 3 5.11 -19.93 3.03
C ALA A 3 4.77 -19.09 4.28
N GLN A 4 5.79 -18.61 4.98
CA GLN A 4 5.63 -17.60 6.02
C GLN A 4 5.16 -16.30 5.35
N VAL A 5 3.85 -16.04 5.43
CA VAL A 5 3.28 -14.77 5.02
C VAL A 5 3.67 -13.76 6.09
N HIS A 6 4.68 -12.94 5.80
CA HIS A 6 5.09 -11.85 6.66
C HIS A 6 3.89 -10.91 6.85
N SER A 7 3.40 -10.81 8.08
CA SER A 7 2.27 -9.97 8.46
C SER A 7 2.64 -8.51 8.23
N LEU A 8 2.17 -7.93 7.12
CA LEU A 8 2.23 -6.49 6.92
C LEU A 8 1.44 -5.83 8.07
N PRO A 9 1.97 -4.77 8.70
CA PRO A 9 1.21 -4.04 9.70
C PRO A 9 -0.10 -3.58 9.07
N SER A 10 -1.22 -4.02 9.64
CA SER A 10 -2.55 -3.56 9.23
C SER A 10 -2.56 -2.05 9.31
N ALA A 11 -2.65 -1.38 8.16
CA ALA A 11 -2.83 0.06 8.11
C ALA A 11 -4.07 0.40 8.96
N PRO A 12 -3.97 1.29 9.96
CA PRO A 12 -5.09 1.59 10.82
C PRO A 12 -6.15 2.34 10.00
N GLY A 13 -7.27 1.67 9.71
CA GLY A 13 -8.50 2.30 9.22
C GLY A 13 -8.80 2.25 7.72
N GLY A 14 -8.11 1.45 6.92
CA GLY A 14 -8.49 1.24 5.52
C GLY A 14 -9.45 0.06 5.38
N ASP A 15 -10.77 0.31 5.33
CA ASP A 15 -11.71 -0.71 4.89
C ASP A 15 -11.24 -1.29 3.56
N PHE A 16 -11.15 -2.62 3.47
CA PHE A 16 -10.71 -3.28 2.27
C PHE A 16 -11.74 -3.07 1.15
N ASP A 17 -11.43 -2.19 0.20
CA ASP A 17 -12.31 -1.89 -0.93
C ASP A 17 -12.12 -2.92 -2.06
N ALA A 18 -12.95 -3.97 -2.00
CA ALA A 18 -12.97 -5.04 -3.01
C ALA A 18 -13.36 -4.53 -4.40
N ALA A 19 -14.22 -3.52 -4.50
CA ALA A 19 -14.67 -2.97 -5.79
C ALA A 19 -13.53 -2.22 -6.49
N ARG A 20 -12.76 -1.43 -5.74
CA ARG A 20 -11.56 -0.76 -6.23
C ARG A 20 -10.51 -1.76 -6.71
N VAL A 21 -10.29 -2.84 -5.95
CA VAL A 21 -9.34 -3.90 -6.34
C VAL A 21 -9.76 -4.58 -7.64
N ALA A 22 -11.05 -4.88 -7.80
CA ALA A 22 -11.57 -5.49 -9.02
C ALA A 22 -11.32 -4.60 -10.25
N ALA A 23 -11.62 -3.30 -10.14
CA ALA A 23 -11.38 -2.33 -11.21
C ALA A 23 -9.89 -2.24 -11.60
N ILE A 24 -8.99 -2.12 -10.61
CA ILE A 24 -7.54 -2.08 -10.86
C ILE A 24 -7.07 -3.37 -11.55
N ARG A 25 -7.57 -4.53 -11.10
CA ARG A 25 -7.19 -5.83 -11.68
C ARG A 25 -7.60 -5.94 -13.15
N ASP A 26 -8.78 -5.45 -13.50
CA ASP A 26 -9.25 -5.46 -14.89
C ASP A 26 -8.47 -4.49 -15.77
N ASP A 27 -8.07 -3.31 -15.26
CA ASP A 27 -7.19 -2.40 -15.99
C ASP A 27 -5.79 -2.98 -16.23
N ILE A 28 -5.25 -3.72 -15.25
CA ILE A 28 -3.97 -4.44 -15.40
C ILE A 28 -4.11 -5.53 -16.47
N ARG A 29 -5.18 -6.32 -16.43
CA ARG A 29 -5.45 -7.37 -17.43
C ARG A 29 -5.64 -6.81 -18.83
N ALA A 30 -6.27 -5.65 -18.94
CA ALA A 30 -6.48 -4.96 -20.21
C ALA A 30 -5.21 -4.24 -20.71
N GLY A 31 -4.10 -4.26 -19.96
CA GLY A 31 -2.86 -3.57 -20.33
C GLY A 31 -2.94 -2.04 -20.27
N ARG A 32 -3.97 -1.49 -19.63
CA ARG A 32 -4.19 -0.03 -19.52
C ARG A 32 -3.63 0.56 -18.23
N TYR A 33 -3.23 -0.28 -17.28
CA TYR A 33 -2.64 0.17 -16.04
C TYR A 33 -1.25 0.76 -16.29
N GLN A 34 -1.10 2.07 -16.03
CA GLN A 34 0.18 2.77 -16.13
C GLN A 34 0.85 2.85 -14.76
N VAL A 35 2.11 2.44 -14.68
CA VAL A 35 2.93 2.67 -13.50
C VAL A 35 3.34 4.15 -13.46
N HIS A 36 3.14 4.79 -12.31
CA HIS A 36 3.52 6.17 -12.06
C HIS A 36 4.62 6.22 -10.98
N PRO A 37 5.91 6.28 -11.36
CA PRO A 37 7.04 6.24 -10.42
C PRO A 37 6.98 7.35 -9.36
N GLU A 38 6.47 8.52 -9.73
CA GLU A 38 6.38 9.70 -8.86
C GLU A 38 5.44 9.41 -7.69
N ARG A 39 4.26 8.83 -7.96
CA ARG A 39 3.29 8.47 -6.91
C ARG A 39 3.83 7.39 -5.97
N ILE A 40 4.69 6.50 -6.47
CA ILE A 40 5.35 5.48 -5.65
C ILE A 40 6.37 6.15 -4.72
N ALA A 41 7.17 7.08 -5.25
CA ALA A 41 8.14 7.83 -4.45
C ALA A 41 7.45 8.64 -3.34
N ASP A 42 6.37 9.36 -3.68
CA ASP A 42 5.60 10.13 -2.72
C ASP A 42 5.01 9.23 -1.62
N GLY A 43 4.35 8.13 -2.00
CA GLY A 43 3.77 7.18 -1.05
C GLY A 43 4.82 6.51 -0.14
N LEU A 44 6.01 6.22 -0.67
CA LEU A 44 7.11 5.67 0.12
C LEU A 44 7.64 6.69 1.14
N ILE A 45 7.83 7.94 0.71
CA ILE A 45 8.28 9.03 1.60
C ILE A 45 7.25 9.26 2.71
N ASP A 46 5.96 9.30 2.37
CA ASP A 46 4.88 9.47 3.32
C ASP A 46 4.84 8.32 4.35
N SER A 47 4.98 7.07 3.89
CA SER A 47 5.04 5.90 4.78
C SER A 47 6.21 5.98 5.77
N VAL A 48 7.37 6.43 5.31
CA VAL A 48 8.55 6.62 6.17
C VAL A 48 8.32 7.76 7.17
N ARG A 49 7.75 8.88 6.73
CA ARG A 49 7.42 10.01 7.60
C ARG A 49 6.42 9.61 8.68
N ASP A 50 5.39 8.85 8.32
CA ASP A 50 4.41 8.34 9.28
C ASP A 50 5.05 7.42 10.32
N LEU A 51 5.94 6.52 9.89
CA LEU A 51 6.67 5.63 10.80
C LEU A 51 7.57 6.40 11.78
N LEU A 52 8.31 7.40 11.29
CA LEU A 52 9.16 8.25 12.13
C LEU A 52 8.33 9.14 13.06
N GLY A 53 7.21 9.67 12.58
CA GLY A 53 6.28 10.49 13.35
C GLY A 53 5.55 9.70 14.43
N SER A 54 5.18 8.45 14.14
CA SER A 54 4.59 7.51 15.11
C SER A 54 5.61 7.13 16.19
N LYS A 55 6.84 6.78 15.79
CA LYS A 55 7.93 6.49 16.74
C LYS A 55 8.28 7.65 17.69
N LYS A 56 8.04 8.90 17.27
CA LYS A 56 8.23 10.08 18.13
C LYS A 56 7.09 10.28 19.14
N LYS A 57 5.88 9.75 18.88
CA LYS A 57 4.75 9.82 19.83
C LYS A 57 4.86 8.76 20.94
N ASP A 58 5.64 7.72 20.71
CA ASP A 58 5.88 6.61 21.66
C ASP A 58 7.09 6.84 22.60
N ALA A 59 7.80 7.97 22.46
CA ALA A 59 9.01 8.33 23.22
C ALA A 59 8.79 9.58 24.08
#